data_AF-A0A968HGV0-F1
#
_entry.id   AF-A0A968HGV0-F1
#
_cell.length_a   1.000
_cell.length_b   1.000
_cell.length_c   1.000
_cell.angle_alpha   90.00
_cell.angle_beta   90.00
_cell.angle_gamma   90.00
#
_symmetry.space_group_name_H-M   'P 1'
#
loop_
_entity.id
_entity.type
_entity.pdbx_description
1 polymer ?
#
loop_
_entity_poly.entity_id
_entity_poly.type
_entity_poly.pdbx_seq_one_letter_code
_entity_poly.pdbx_strand_id
1 'polypeptide(L)' 'MDIKVIGNDVEKALKSLKRQLQKDGLFREIKQRSFYEKPSEKDKRKRREARKKRMKALKGRRLGTRTD' A
#
# COMPACT_ATOMS: atom_id res chain seq x y z
N MET A 1 -13.80 -0.29 10.76
CA MET A 1 -12.32 -0.26 10.81
C MET A 1 -12.03 0.52 12.06
N ASP A 2 -11.74 -0.19 13.15
CA ASP A 2 -11.92 0.40 14.48
C ASP A 2 -10.60 0.32 15.24
N ILE A 3 -10.25 1.41 15.90
CA ILE A 3 -8.99 1.52 16.63
C ILE A 3 -9.30 1.86 18.07
N LYS A 4 -8.94 0.92 18.94
CA LYS A 4 -9.10 1.07 20.38
C LYS A 4 -8.00 1.98 20.91
N VAL A 5 -8.41 3.01 21.64
CA VAL A 5 -7.48 3.86 22.40
C VAL A 5 -7.23 3.15 23.73
N ILE A 6 -5.95 2.97 24.08
CA ILE A 6 -5.55 2.33 25.33
C ILE A 6 -4.80 3.37 26.16
N GLY A 7 -5.18 3.53 27.43
CA GLY A 7 -4.47 4.40 28.37
C GLY A 7 -4.54 5.90 28.04
N ASN A 8 -5.63 6.35 27.40
CA ASN A 8 -5.83 7.74 26.94
C ASN A 8 -4.77 8.27 25.95
N ASP A 9 -3.97 7.38 25.34
CA ASP A 9 -2.96 7.75 24.35
C ASP A 9 -3.58 7.87 22.94
N VAL A 10 -4.16 9.05 22.68
CA VAL A 10 -4.85 9.37 21.42
C VAL A 10 -3.88 9.51 20.26
N GLU A 11 -2.68 10.04 20.47
CA GLU A 11 -1.68 10.22 19.41
C GLU A 11 -1.24 8.88 18.81
N LYS A 12 -1.02 7.88 19.66
CA LYS A 12 -0.66 6.53 19.22
C LYS A 12 -1.80 5.85 18.47
N ALA A 13 -3.03 6.07 18.88
CA ALA A 13 -4.21 5.58 18.17
C ALA A 13 -4.31 6.21 16.77
N LEU A 14 -4.13 7.53 16.64
CA LEU A 14 -4.11 8.25 15.36
C LEU A 14 -2.98 7.77 14.44
N LYS A 15 -1.79 7.52 14.99
CA LYS A 15 -0.66 6.98 14.23
C LYS A 15 -0.95 5.57 13.72
N SER A 16 -1.59 4.74 14.54
CA SER A 16 -2.03 3.40 14.15
C SER A 16 -3.08 3.45 13.05
N LEU A 17 -4.03 4.40 13.14
CA LEU A 17 -5.04 4.65 12.11
C LEU A 17 -4.40 5.00 10.78
N LYS A 18 -3.51 5.99 10.79
CA LYS A 18 -2.80 6.42 9.58
C LYS A 18 -2.04 5.26 8.93
N ARG A 19 -1.35 4.44 9.72
CA ARG A 19 -0.62 3.26 9.22
C ARG A 19 -1.56 2.22 8.61
N GLN A 20 -2.67 1.94 9.27
CA GLN A 20 -3.64 0.97 8.75
C GLN A 20 -4.30 1.49 7.46
N LEU A 21 -4.70 2.77 7.39
CA LEU A 21 -5.23 3.38 6.16
C LEU A 21 -4.24 3.35 5.00
N GLN A 22 -2.95 3.51 5.29
CA GLN A 22 -1.88 3.37 4.30
C GLN A 22 -1.70 1.92 3.84
N LYS A 23 -1.80 0.95 4.75
CA LYS A 23 -1.71 -0.49 4.46
C LYS A 23 -2.87 -0.95 3.58
N ASP A 24 -4.07 -0.49 3.89
CA ASP A 24 -5.29 -0.79 3.14
C ASP A 24 -5.29 -0.08 1.78
N GLY A 25 -4.41 0.91 1.58
CA GLY A 25 -4.23 1.59 0.31
C GLY A 25 -5.34 2.59 -0.01
N LEU A 26 -6.16 2.98 0.97
CA LEU A 26 -7.33 3.82 0.78
C LEU A 26 -7.01 5.13 0.05
N PHE A 27 -5.95 5.83 0.45
CA PHE A 27 -5.53 7.07 -0.18
C PHE A 27 -5.18 6.91 -1.67
N ARG A 28 -4.61 5.75 -2.03
CA ARG A 28 -4.29 5.44 -3.42
C ARG A 28 -5.56 5.19 -4.22
N GLU A 29 -6.53 4.52 -3.63
CA GLU A 29 -7.81 4.25 -4.25
C GLU A 29 -8.63 5.52 -4.46
N ILE A 30 -8.69 6.40 -3.46
CA ILE A 30 -9.33 7.73 -3.58
C ILE A 30 -8.72 8.50 -4.76
N LYS A 31 -7.39 8.55 -4.85
CA LYS A 31 -6.71 9.22 -5.97
C LYS A 31 -7.04 8.58 -7.31
N GLN A 32 -7.07 7.26 -7.39
CA GLN A 32 -7.40 6.54 -8.63
C GLN A 32 -8.85 6.71 -9.07
N ARG A 33 -9.79 6.92 -8.12
CA ARG A 33 -11.21 7.12 -8.40
C ARG A 33 -11.60 8.59 -8.58
N SER A 34 -10.70 9.53 -8.28
CA SER A 34 -10.98 10.97 -8.35
C SER A 34 -11.27 11.49 -9.77
N PHE A 35 -10.85 10.77 -10.81
CA PHE A 35 -11.11 11.08 -12.20
C PHE A 35 -11.38 9.81 -12.99
N TYR A 36 -12.10 9.95 -14.12
CA TYR A 36 -12.31 8.83 -15.03
C TYR A 36 -10.99 8.40 -15.68
N GLU A 37 -10.65 7.12 -15.52
CA GLU A 37 -9.51 6.48 -16.19
C GLU A 37 -10.04 5.65 -17.36
N LYS A 38 -9.63 6.00 -18.59
CA LYS A 38 -9.96 5.21 -19.79
C LYS A 38 -9.53 3.74 -19.59
N PRO A 39 -10.28 2.75 -20.11
CA PRO A 39 -9.99 1.33 -19.90
C PRO A 39 -8.57 0.94 -20.35
N SER A 40 -8.10 1.48 -21.48
CA SER A 40 -6.73 1.24 -21.96
C SER A 40 -5.65 1.74 -20.97
N GLU A 41 -5.84 2.91 -20.37
CA GLU A 41 -4.91 3.47 -19.38
C GLU A 41 -4.94 2.66 -18.07
N LYS A 42 -6.12 2.22 -17.66
CA LYS A 42 -6.30 1.32 -16.51
C LYS A 42 -5.53 0.01 -16.70
N ASP A 43 -5.57 -0.57 -17.89
CA ASP A 43 -4.85 -1.81 -18.21
C ASP A 43 -3.32 -1.59 -18.25
N LYS A 44 -2.86 -0.50 -18.87
CA LYS A 44 -1.44 -0.12 -18.86
C LYS A 44 -0.94 0.07 -17.42
N ARG A 45 -1.71 0.74 -16.57
CA ARG A 45 -1.39 0.92 -15.15
C ARG A 45 -1.31 -0.40 -14.39
N LYS A 46 -2.31 -1.27 -14.53
CA LYS A 46 -2.31 -2.62 -13.91
C LYS A 46 -1.07 -3.43 -14.30
N ARG A 47 -0.72 -3.46 -15.59
CA ARG A 47 0.49 -4.14 -16.09
C ARG A 47 1.77 -3.57 -15.47
N ARG A 48 1.88 -2.24 -15.40
CA ARG A 48 3.03 -1.54 -14.78
C ARG A 48 3.14 -1.86 -13.28
N GLU A 49 2.01 -1.86 -12.56
CA GLU A 49 1.96 -2.18 -11.13
C GLU A 49 2.35 -3.64 -10.86
N ALA A 50 1.85 -4.59 -11.66
CA ALA A 50 2.22 -5.99 -11.57
C ALA A 50 3.72 -6.20 -11.81
N ARG A 51 4.29 -5.56 -12.84
CA ARG A 51 5.74 -5.59 -13.11
C ARG A 51 6.54 -5.05 -11.92
N LYS A 52 6.14 -3.91 -11.35
CA LYS A 52 6.80 -3.33 -10.16
C LYS A 52 6.71 -4.29 -8.95
N LYS A 53 5.58 -4.94 -8.72
CA LYS A 53 5.38 -5.91 -7.63
C LYS A 53 6.31 -7.13 -7.81
N ARG A 54 6.40 -7.68 -9.02
CA ARG A 54 7.32 -8.79 -9.35
C ARG A 54 8.78 -8.39 -9.12
N MET A 55 9.20 -7.22 -9.60
CA MET A 55 10.57 -6.74 -9.40
C MET A 55 10.92 -6.52 -7.93
N LYS A 56 9.99 -5.99 -7.11
CA LYS A 56 10.20 -5.85 -5.67
C LYS A 56 10.36 -7.21 -4.99
N ALA A 57 9.52 -8.20 -5.34
CA ALA A 57 9.62 -9.55 -4.79
C ALA A 57 10.96 -10.21 -5.13
N LEU A 58 11.44 -10.05 -6.37
CA LEU A 58 12.75 -10.57 -6.79
C LEU A 58 13.92 -9.89 -6.05
N LYS A 59 13.87 -8.56 -5.88
CA LYS A 59 14.87 -7.83 -5.09
C LYS A 59 14.88 -8.26 -3.62
N GLY A 60 13.71 -8.48 -3.02
CA GLY A 60 13.59 -8.99 -1.66
C GLY A 60 14.23 -10.38 -1.50
N ARG A 61 14.06 -11.28 -2.47
CA ARG A 61 14.69 -12.61 -2.47
C ARG A 61 16.22 -12.54 -2.57
N ARG A 62 16.75 -11.65 -3.42
CA ARG A 62 18.21 -11.46 -3.58
C ARG A 62 18.91 -10.94 -2.32
N LEU A 63 18.19 -10.30 -1.42
CA LEU A 63 18.72 -9.81 -0.13
C LEU A 63 18.63 -10.87 0.98
N GLY A 64 17.91 -11.97 0.76
CA GLY A 64 17.74 -13.08 1.72
C GLY A 64 18.61 -14.31 1.46
N THR A 65 19.53 -14.26 0.48
CA THR A 65 20.47 -15.35 0.16
C THR A 65 21.91 -14.94 0.46
N ARG A 66 22.14 -14.35 1.63
CA ARG A 66 23.46 -13.91 2.08
C ARG A 66 23.74 -14.46 3.48
N THR A 67 23.66 -15.77 3.60
CA THR A 67 24.12 -16.58 4.74
C THR A 67 24.55 -17.92 4.16
N ASP A 68 25.83 -18.01 3.80
CA ASP A 68 26.67 -19.18 4.05
C ASP A 68 27.50 -18.84 5.30
#